data_AF-A0A7G9SP34-F1
#
_entry.id   AF-A0A7G9SP34-F1
#
_cell.length_a   1.000
_cell.length_b   1.000
_cell.length_c   1.000
_cell.angle_alpha   90.00
_cell.angle_beta   90.00
_cell.angle_gamma   90.00
#
_symmetry.space_group_name_H-M   'P 1'
#
loop_
_entity.id
_entity.type
_entity.pdbx_description
1 polymer ?
#
loop_
_entity_poly.entity_id
_entity_poly.type
_entity_poly.pdbx_seq_one_letter_code
_entity_poly.pdbx_strand_id
1 'polypeptide(L)'
;MHTNHSNRWRVAMTALVMAMGWGSAIAQDAPAQPAAKPMPIYANALAPGWQNWSWAKTRLSVGAEGAARKPIAVDAEPYASLYLHHEPFSTAGYRTLNLLVQSKATDAEVRLFLLAPDGKPIGAGKLVKISNTGWTKVEVPLETLGANDTNVSGLWIQNPTGETLPTFYVADVGLQ
;
A
#
# COMPACT_ATOMS: atom_id res chain seq x y z
N MET A 1 14.31 -51.09 36.67
CA MET A 1 12.95 -51.10 36.07
C MET A 1 13.05 -50.30 34.78
N HIS A 2 13.42 -50.91 33.63
CA HIS A 2 12.52 -51.54 32.63
C HIS A 2 11.30 -50.65 32.32
N THR A 3 10.97 -50.23 31.09
CA THR A 3 11.39 -50.57 29.70
C THR A 3 10.66 -49.56 28.77
N ASN A 4 11.33 -48.95 27.79
CA ASN A 4 11.43 -49.40 26.39
C ASN A 4 10.12 -49.29 25.58
N HIS A 5 10.18 -48.59 24.44
CA HIS A 5 9.72 -49.11 23.15
C HIS A 5 10.49 -48.46 21.99
N SER A 6 11.59 -49.14 21.60
CA SER A 6 11.93 -49.62 20.24
C SER A 6 10.87 -49.39 19.13
N ASN A 7 11.18 -49.09 17.87
CA ASN A 7 12.08 -49.76 16.91
C ASN A 7 12.21 -48.85 15.65
N ARG A 8 13.39 -48.54 15.08
CA ARG A 8 14.22 -49.34 14.13
C ARG A 8 13.52 -49.56 12.77
N TRP A 9 14.04 -49.15 11.60
CA TRP A 9 15.31 -49.54 10.94
C TRP A 9 15.59 -48.71 9.65
N ARG A 10 16.83 -48.22 9.44
CA ARG A 10 17.88 -48.66 8.45
C ARG A 10 17.64 -48.14 7.00
N VAL A 11 18.62 -47.72 6.18
CA VAL A 11 20.10 -47.72 6.21
C VAL A 11 20.64 -46.73 5.15
N ALA A 12 21.86 -46.26 5.43
CA ALA A 12 22.88 -45.55 4.62
C ALA A 12 22.86 -45.63 3.08
N MET A 13 23.41 -44.59 2.45
CA MET A 13 24.51 -44.79 1.48
C MET A 13 25.34 -43.51 1.23
N THR A 14 26.65 -43.72 1.31
CA THR A 14 27.75 -42.84 0.99
C THR A 14 27.74 -42.40 -0.48
N ALA A 15 28.07 -41.15 -0.77
CA ALA A 15 28.73 -40.78 -2.03
C ALA A 15 29.59 -39.52 -1.82
N LEU A 16 30.89 -39.76 -1.67
CA LEU A 16 31.92 -38.76 -1.94
C LEU A 16 31.96 -38.56 -3.47
N VAL A 17 31.69 -37.36 -3.95
CA VAL A 17 32.05 -36.96 -5.32
C VAL A 17 32.91 -35.71 -5.21
N MET A 18 34.21 -35.89 -5.38
CA MET A 18 35.07 -34.80 -5.84
C MET A 18 34.78 -34.60 -7.33
N ALA A 19 34.30 -33.42 -7.69
CA ALA A 19 34.37 -32.93 -9.06
C ALA A 19 34.76 -31.45 -9.00
N MET A 20 36.01 -31.16 -9.36
CA MET A 20 36.41 -29.83 -9.80
C MET A 20 35.67 -29.55 -11.10
N GLY A 21 34.71 -28.64 -11.05
CA GLY A 21 34.03 -28.09 -12.22
C GLY A 21 33.76 -26.62 -11.95
N TRP A 22 34.27 -25.75 -12.81
CA TRP A 22 33.87 -24.35 -12.84
C TRP A 22 32.41 -24.31 -13.32
N GLY A 23 31.48 -24.42 -12.37
CA GLY A 23 30.06 -24.22 -12.62
C GLY A 23 29.75 -22.75 -12.41
N SER A 24 29.54 -22.01 -13.50
CA SER A 24 28.85 -20.72 -13.45
C SER A 24 27.55 -20.94 -12.66
N ALA A 25 27.42 -20.26 -11.51
CA ALA A 25 26.15 -20.18 -10.82
C ALA A 25 25.19 -19.41 -11.76
N ILE A 26 24.39 -20.15 -12.52
CA ILE A 26 23.17 -19.61 -13.10
C ILE A 26 22.31 -19.19 -11.91
N ALA A 27 22.29 -17.88 -11.64
CA ALA A 27 21.24 -17.29 -10.82
C ALA A 27 19.92 -17.71 -11.47
N GLN A 28 19.19 -18.63 -10.84
CA GLN A 28 17.82 -18.90 -11.23
C GLN A 28 17.06 -17.61 -10.92
N ASP A 29 16.78 -16.82 -11.95
CA ASP A 29 15.80 -15.74 -11.84
C ASP A 29 14.53 -16.35 -11.24
N ALA A 30 14.18 -15.91 -10.03
CA ALA A 30 12.95 -16.33 -9.40
C ALA A 30 11.79 -16.00 -10.36
N PRO A 31 10.83 -16.92 -10.56
CA PRO A 31 9.72 -16.67 -11.49
C PRO A 31 9.02 -15.37 -11.09
N ALA A 32 8.92 -14.44 -12.05
CA ALA A 32 8.19 -13.19 -11.86
C ALA A 32 6.76 -13.52 -11.44
N GLN A 33 6.38 -13.10 -10.23
CA GLN A 33 5.03 -13.30 -9.72
C GLN A 33 4.04 -12.58 -10.65
N PRO A 34 2.97 -13.26 -11.13
CA PRO A 34 2.00 -12.63 -12.02
C PRO A 34 1.41 -11.39 -11.35
N ALA A 35 1.32 -10.30 -12.10
CA ALA A 35 0.75 -9.05 -11.61
C ALA A 35 -0.67 -9.27 -11.11
N ALA A 36 -0.99 -8.75 -9.92
CA ALA A 36 -2.33 -8.80 -9.38
C ALA A 36 -3.30 -8.00 -10.28
N LYS A 37 -4.58 -8.38 -10.27
CA LYS A 37 -5.61 -7.52 -10.87
C LYS A 37 -5.69 -6.24 -10.05
N PRO A 38 -5.72 -5.04 -10.66
CA PRO A 38 -5.81 -3.79 -9.94
C PRO A 38 -6.92 -3.78 -8.89
N MET A 39 -6.60 -3.34 -7.67
CA MET A 39 -7.55 -3.19 -6.57
C MET A 39 -8.04 -1.75 -6.50
N PRO A 40 -9.29 -1.46 -6.90
CA PRO A 40 -9.86 -0.14 -6.69
C PRO A 40 -10.07 0.11 -5.19
N ILE A 41 -9.71 1.30 -4.74
CA ILE A 41 -9.95 1.78 -3.37
C ILE A 41 -11.02 2.86 -3.38
N TYR A 42 -10.85 3.85 -4.25
CA TYR A 42 -11.79 4.94 -4.44
C TYR A 42 -11.75 5.40 -5.89
N ALA A 43 -12.91 5.55 -6.53
CA ALA A 43 -13.03 6.17 -7.84
C ALA A 43 -13.96 7.38 -7.76
N ASN A 44 -15.26 7.18 -7.97
CA ASN A 44 -16.30 8.17 -7.72
C ASN A 44 -17.07 7.90 -6.41
N ALA A 45 -16.78 6.77 -5.77
CA ALA A 45 -17.24 6.30 -4.47
C ALA A 45 -16.20 5.33 -3.90
N LEU A 46 -16.33 4.97 -2.62
CA LEU A 46 -15.53 3.89 -2.03
C LEU A 46 -15.84 2.57 -2.74
N ALA A 47 -14.80 1.80 -3.06
CA ALA A 47 -14.96 0.45 -3.56
C ALA A 47 -15.54 -0.47 -2.46
N PRO A 48 -16.21 -1.59 -2.81
CA PRO A 48 -16.72 -2.53 -1.82
C PRO A 48 -15.65 -2.96 -0.81
N GLY A 49 -16.02 -2.99 0.48
CA GLY A 49 -15.10 -3.32 1.58
C GLY A 49 -14.33 -2.13 2.16
N TRP A 50 -14.22 -1.02 1.42
CA TRP A 50 -13.55 0.19 1.90
C TRP A 50 -14.49 1.08 2.70
N GLN A 51 -13.96 1.67 3.77
CA GLN A 51 -14.67 2.53 4.70
C GLN A 51 -13.89 3.81 4.95
N ASN A 52 -14.60 4.89 5.27
CA ASN A 52 -13.99 6.15 5.66
C ASN A 52 -13.86 6.20 7.20
N TRP A 53 -12.64 6.07 7.71
CA TRP A 53 -12.29 6.14 9.14
C TRP A 53 -11.45 7.39 9.44
N SER A 54 -11.60 8.43 8.62
CA SER A 54 -10.82 9.67 8.72
C SER A 54 -11.05 10.39 10.04
N TRP A 55 -9.97 11.00 10.54
CA TRP A 55 -10.06 12.05 11.55
C TRP A 55 -9.77 13.44 10.97
N ALA A 56 -9.49 13.54 9.67
CA ALA A 56 -9.74 14.76 8.91
C ALA A 56 -11.23 14.90 8.58
N LYS A 57 -11.71 16.14 8.40
CA LYS A 57 -13.07 16.38 7.90
C LYS A 57 -13.11 16.05 6.41
N THR A 58 -14.03 15.18 6.02
CA THR A 58 -14.10 14.65 4.65
C THR A 58 -15.49 14.80 4.06
N ARG A 59 -15.54 15.04 2.75
CA ARG A 59 -16.76 14.97 1.95
C ARG A 59 -16.47 14.08 0.75
N LEU A 60 -17.13 12.93 0.69
CA LEU A 60 -16.95 11.97 -0.38
C LEU A 60 -17.77 12.36 -1.61
N SER A 61 -17.29 11.93 -2.77
CA SER A 61 -18.01 12.01 -4.04
C SER A 61 -18.46 13.44 -4.41
N VAL A 62 -17.62 14.45 -4.13
CA VAL A 62 -17.95 15.85 -4.44
C VAL A 62 -17.96 16.09 -5.94
N GLY A 63 -18.99 16.76 -6.44
CA GLY A 63 -19.15 17.06 -7.87
C GLY A 63 -20.59 16.93 -8.32
N ALA A 64 -20.89 17.46 -9.50
CA ALA A 64 -22.22 17.37 -10.10
C ALA A 64 -22.58 15.92 -10.46
N GLU A 65 -23.87 15.63 -10.61
CA GLU A 65 -24.32 14.37 -11.21
C GLU A 65 -23.79 14.22 -12.64
N GLY A 66 -23.42 13.00 -13.01
CA GLY A 66 -22.81 12.71 -14.32
C GLY A 66 -21.36 13.19 -14.50
N ALA A 67 -20.75 13.86 -13.52
CA ALA A 67 -19.34 14.23 -13.60
C ALA A 67 -18.45 12.99 -13.75
N ALA A 68 -17.47 13.05 -14.66
CA ALA A 68 -16.55 11.95 -14.92
C ALA A 68 -15.73 11.55 -13.67
N ARG A 69 -15.41 12.53 -12.82
CA ARG A 69 -14.68 12.35 -11.57
C ARG A 69 -15.39 13.06 -10.41
N LYS A 70 -15.53 12.35 -9.29
CA LYS A 70 -16.09 12.84 -8.04
C LYS A 70 -15.11 12.60 -6.89
N PRO A 71 -14.16 13.52 -6.62
CA PRO A 71 -13.15 13.30 -5.59
C PRO A 71 -13.70 13.27 -4.18
N ILE A 72 -12.85 12.89 -3.24
CA ILE A 72 -12.99 13.20 -1.81
C ILE A 72 -12.41 14.59 -1.60
N ALA A 73 -13.16 15.51 -1.01
CA ALA A 73 -12.62 16.75 -0.47
C ALA A 73 -12.19 16.54 0.99
N VAL A 74 -10.99 17.01 1.33
CA VAL A 74 -10.37 16.80 2.64
C VAL A 74 -9.97 18.16 3.22
N ASP A 75 -10.54 18.50 4.37
CA ASP A 75 -10.10 19.62 5.21
C ASP A 75 -9.29 19.02 6.37
N ALA A 76 -7.97 19.17 6.34
CA ALA A 76 -7.05 18.52 7.27
C ALA A 76 -6.40 19.51 8.22
N GLU A 77 -6.82 19.44 9.49
CA GLU A 77 -6.13 20.06 10.63
C GLU A 77 -4.70 19.50 10.81
N PRO A 78 -3.87 20.09 11.68
CA PRO A 78 -2.52 19.59 11.97
C PRO A 78 -2.50 18.08 12.20
N TYR A 79 -1.69 17.36 11.44
CA TYR A 79 -1.55 15.89 11.50
C TYR A 79 -2.83 15.06 11.25
N ALA A 80 -3.91 15.71 10.80
CA ALA A 80 -5.14 15.04 10.41
C ALA A 80 -4.96 14.21 9.14
N SER A 81 -5.70 13.10 9.02
CA SER A 81 -5.64 12.25 7.83
C SER A 81 -7.00 11.91 7.27
N LEU A 82 -7.06 11.89 5.93
CA LEU A 82 -7.98 11.00 5.23
C LEU A 82 -7.51 9.57 5.50
N TYR A 83 -8.39 8.74 6.07
CA TYR A 83 -8.13 7.33 6.34
C TYR A 83 -9.19 6.49 5.64
N LEU A 84 -8.73 5.73 4.65
CA LEU A 84 -9.50 4.69 3.99
C LEU A 84 -9.12 3.34 4.59
N HIS A 85 -10.07 2.69 5.28
CA HIS A 85 -9.90 1.42 5.97
C HIS A 85 -10.49 0.26 5.16
N HIS A 86 -9.87 -0.92 5.27
CA HIS A 86 -10.36 -2.19 4.80
C HIS A 86 -9.96 -3.30 5.80
N GLU A 87 -10.70 -4.40 5.86
CA GLU A 87 -10.23 -5.60 6.59
C GLU A 87 -8.84 -6.05 6.09
N PRO A 88 -7.99 -6.67 6.92
CA PRO A 88 -6.64 -7.04 6.51
C PRO A 88 -6.59 -7.83 5.20
N PHE A 89 -5.74 -7.41 4.26
CA PHE A 89 -5.53 -8.07 2.97
C PHE A 89 -4.05 -8.07 2.58
N SER A 90 -3.66 -8.99 1.70
CA SER A 90 -2.28 -9.09 1.23
C SER A 90 -2.00 -8.16 0.06
N THR A 91 -0.85 -7.48 0.08
CA THR A 91 -0.32 -6.69 -1.03
C THR A 91 0.46 -7.54 -2.04
N ALA A 92 0.54 -8.86 -1.85
CA ALA A 92 1.27 -9.75 -2.75
C ALA A 92 0.77 -9.64 -4.20
N GLY A 93 1.71 -9.39 -5.12
CA GLY A 93 1.41 -9.20 -6.55
C GLY A 93 1.06 -7.77 -6.96
N TYR A 94 0.86 -6.84 -6.01
CA TYR A 94 0.80 -5.40 -6.28
C TYR A 94 2.20 -4.78 -6.16
N ARG A 95 2.43 -3.72 -6.92
CA ARG A 95 3.69 -2.99 -7.02
C ARG A 95 3.56 -1.52 -6.68
N THR A 96 2.42 -0.88 -6.98
CA THR A 96 2.27 0.55 -6.74
C THR A 96 0.95 0.93 -6.08
N LEU A 97 0.99 1.98 -5.26
CA LEU A 97 -0.17 2.76 -4.87
C LEU A 97 -0.34 3.92 -5.87
N ASN A 98 -1.51 3.99 -6.50
CA ASN A 98 -1.85 5.01 -7.47
C ASN A 98 -2.98 5.89 -6.94
N LEU A 99 -2.88 7.19 -7.17
CA LEU A 99 -3.92 8.17 -6.83
C LEU A 99 -3.74 9.46 -7.62
N LEU A 100 -4.80 10.25 -7.65
CA LEU A 100 -4.78 11.64 -8.10
C LEU A 100 -5.02 12.57 -6.93
N VAL A 101 -4.19 13.60 -6.82
CA VAL A 101 -4.31 14.63 -5.79
C VAL A 101 -4.30 16.03 -6.41
N GLN A 102 -5.09 16.94 -5.87
CA GLN A 102 -5.11 18.35 -6.25
C GLN A 102 -5.37 19.20 -5.01
N SER A 103 -4.77 20.38 -4.93
CA SER A 103 -5.00 21.33 -3.84
C SER A 103 -5.56 22.63 -4.39
N LYS A 104 -6.14 23.46 -3.51
CA LYS A 104 -6.36 24.88 -3.82
C LYS A 104 -5.13 25.75 -3.53
N ALA A 105 -4.14 25.23 -2.80
CA ALA A 105 -2.95 25.96 -2.37
C ALA A 105 -1.70 25.60 -3.18
N THR A 106 -0.82 26.58 -3.39
CA THR A 106 0.38 26.50 -4.26
C THR A 106 1.44 25.53 -3.75
N ASP A 107 1.57 25.37 -2.43
CA ASP A 107 2.67 24.63 -1.79
C ASP A 107 2.17 23.56 -0.82
N ALA A 108 1.04 22.92 -1.14
CA ALA A 108 0.49 21.84 -0.32
C ALA A 108 1.30 20.55 -0.50
N GLU A 109 1.52 19.83 0.60
CA GLU A 109 2.15 18.52 0.62
C GLU A 109 1.36 17.58 1.53
N VAL A 110 1.24 16.32 1.11
CA VAL A 110 0.66 15.25 1.94
C VAL A 110 1.66 14.13 2.13
N ARG A 111 1.49 13.35 3.20
CA ARG A 111 2.24 12.12 3.44
C ARG A 111 1.34 10.91 3.25
N LEU A 112 1.80 9.96 2.44
CA LEU A 112 1.10 8.72 2.15
C LEU A 112 1.65 7.58 2.99
N PHE A 113 0.76 6.77 3.56
CA PHE A 113 1.12 5.54 4.29
C PHE A 113 0.16 4.41 3.92
N LEU A 114 0.67 3.19 3.79
CA LEU A 114 -0.17 2.00 4.03
C LEU A 114 -0.09 1.62 5.51
N LEU A 115 -1.13 0.98 6.01
CA LEU A 115 -1.27 0.63 7.42
C LEU A 115 -1.13 -0.88 7.61
N ALA A 116 -0.43 -1.27 8.67
CA ALA A 116 -0.40 -2.65 9.13
C ALA A 116 -1.77 -3.05 9.71
N PRO A 117 -2.07 -4.36 9.86
CA PRO A 117 -3.37 -4.83 10.36
C PRO A 117 -3.79 -4.26 11.73
N ASP A 118 -2.84 -3.78 12.55
CA ASP A 118 -3.12 -3.11 13.82
C ASP A 118 -3.48 -1.62 13.67
N GLY A 119 -3.62 -1.13 12.44
CA GLY A 119 -4.01 0.24 12.09
C GLY A 119 -2.86 1.24 12.12
N LYS A 120 -1.61 0.81 12.33
CA LYS A 120 -0.45 1.71 12.40
C LYS A 120 0.22 1.89 11.04
N PRO A 121 0.80 3.08 10.77
CA PRO A 121 1.59 3.30 9.56
C PRO A 121 2.75 2.31 9.42
N ILE A 122 2.93 1.82 8.20
CA ILE A 122 4.12 1.07 7.81
C ILE A 122 5.18 2.06 7.34
N GLY A 123 6.40 1.92 7.87
CA GLY A 123 7.54 2.74 7.51
C GLY A 123 7.33 4.24 7.80
N ALA A 124 8.10 5.09 7.11
CA ALA A 124 8.06 6.54 7.31
C ALA A 124 7.01 7.26 6.44
N GLY A 125 6.37 6.53 5.52
CA GLY A 125 5.51 7.09 4.49
C GLY A 125 6.25 7.86 3.40
N LYS A 126 5.51 8.35 2.40
CA LYS A 126 6.05 9.12 1.28
C LYS A 126 5.43 10.51 1.23
N LEU A 127 6.27 11.55 1.26
CA LEU A 127 5.84 12.93 1.00
C LEU A 127 5.59 13.15 -0.49
N VAL A 128 4.49 13.85 -0.78
CA VAL A 128 4.00 14.13 -2.13
C VAL A 128 3.49 15.56 -2.21
N LYS A 129 4.13 16.36 -3.07
CA LYS A 129 3.67 17.71 -3.41
C LYS A 129 2.39 17.66 -4.22
N ILE A 130 1.45 18.53 -3.87
CA ILE A 130 0.14 18.63 -4.51
C ILE A 130 0.09 19.92 -5.33
N SER A 131 -0.24 19.81 -6.62
CA SER A 131 -0.41 20.97 -7.48
C SER A 131 -1.73 21.69 -7.24
N ASN A 132 -1.72 23.02 -7.38
CA ASN A 132 -2.95 23.82 -7.47
C ASN A 132 -3.43 24.09 -8.91
N THR A 133 -2.61 23.78 -9.91
CA THR A 133 -2.92 24.04 -11.33
C THR A 133 -3.49 22.80 -12.04
N GLY A 134 -3.78 21.72 -11.32
CA GLY A 134 -4.43 20.54 -11.86
C GLY A 134 -4.21 19.30 -11.00
N TRP A 135 -4.63 18.15 -11.52
CA TRP A 135 -4.41 16.85 -10.89
C TRP A 135 -2.96 16.41 -11.00
N THR A 136 -2.31 16.17 -9.87
CA THR A 136 -1.05 15.45 -9.79
C THR A 136 -1.35 13.95 -9.83
N LYS A 137 -0.82 13.23 -10.84
CA LYS A 137 -0.79 11.77 -10.82
C LYS A 137 0.34 11.29 -9.94
N VAL A 138 -0.01 10.46 -8.96
CA VAL A 138 0.92 9.90 -7.99
C VAL A 138 0.95 8.39 -8.17
N GLU A 139 2.17 7.86 -8.26
CA GLU A 139 2.45 6.43 -8.38
C GLU A 139 3.64 6.14 -7.44
N VAL A 140 3.36 5.51 -6.31
CA VAL A 140 4.37 5.22 -5.28
C VAL A 140 4.60 3.71 -5.22
N PRO A 141 5.84 3.24 -5.46
CA PRO A 141 6.18 1.83 -5.26
C PRO A 141 5.88 1.38 -3.82
N LEU A 142 5.26 0.21 -3.66
CA LEU A 142 4.92 -0.31 -2.33
C LEU A 142 6.18 -0.58 -1.49
N GLU A 143 7.31 -0.89 -2.11
CA GLU A 143 8.61 -0.96 -1.43
C GLU A 143 9.00 0.35 -0.74
N THR A 144 8.69 1.50 -1.36
CA THR A 144 8.99 2.83 -0.78
C THR A 144 8.14 3.08 0.47
N LEU A 145 6.97 2.48 0.53
CA LEU A 145 6.06 2.53 1.68
C LEU A 145 6.34 1.39 2.69
N GLY A 146 7.31 0.51 2.43
CA GLY A 146 7.59 -0.66 3.27
C GLY A 146 6.50 -1.74 3.21
N ALA A 147 5.62 -1.69 2.20
CA ALA A 147 4.41 -2.50 2.11
C ALA A 147 4.40 -3.49 0.95
N ASN A 148 5.57 -3.88 0.44
CA ASN A 148 5.70 -4.93 -0.58
C ASN A 148 5.49 -6.32 0.05
N ASP A 149 4.66 -7.16 -0.58
CA ASP A 149 4.41 -8.56 -0.20
C ASP A 149 4.09 -8.77 1.30
N THR A 150 3.24 -7.92 1.87
CA THR A 150 2.82 -7.95 3.30
C THR A 150 1.31 -7.85 3.45
N ASN A 151 0.80 -7.86 4.68
CA ASN A 151 -0.61 -7.59 4.97
C ASN A 151 -0.81 -6.13 5.38
N VAL A 152 -1.87 -5.52 4.87
CA VAL A 152 -2.26 -4.13 5.16
C VAL A 152 -3.75 -4.03 5.47
N SER A 153 -4.18 -2.98 6.15
CA SER A 153 -5.60 -2.71 6.48
C SER A 153 -6.09 -1.32 6.05
N GLY A 154 -5.26 -0.55 5.35
CA GLY A 154 -5.72 0.75 4.87
C GLY A 154 -4.63 1.67 4.38
N LEU A 155 -5.05 2.90 4.12
CA LEU A 155 -4.25 3.99 3.58
C LEU A 155 -4.53 5.28 4.34
N TRP A 156 -3.47 6.00 4.68
CA TRP A 156 -3.54 7.39 5.12
C TRP A 156 -3.02 8.34 4.05
N ILE A 157 -3.78 9.41 3.79
CA ILE A 157 -3.29 10.62 3.13
C ILE A 157 -3.34 11.74 4.17
N GLN A 158 -2.19 11.98 4.79
CA GLN A 158 -2.05 12.78 5.99
C GLN A 158 -1.53 14.18 5.69
N ASN A 159 -2.02 15.17 6.42
CA ASN A 159 -1.32 16.44 6.61
C ASN A 159 -0.03 16.23 7.43
N PRO A 160 1.17 16.46 6.88
CA PRO A 160 2.41 16.20 7.59
C PRO A 160 2.85 17.33 8.53
N THR A 161 2.09 18.42 8.65
CA THR A 161 2.53 19.64 9.33
C THR A 161 1.74 19.94 10.61
N GLY A 162 2.29 20.86 11.41
CA GLY A 162 1.63 21.44 12.58
C GLY A 162 0.60 22.52 12.25
N GLU A 163 0.31 22.77 10.97
CA GLU A 163 -0.62 23.78 10.49
C GLU A 163 -1.78 23.13 9.73
N THR A 164 -2.92 23.81 9.61
CA THR A 164 -4.03 23.31 8.79
C THR A 164 -3.68 23.38 7.31
N LEU A 165 -3.87 22.29 6.58
CA LEU A 165 -3.79 22.33 5.12
C LEU A 165 -5.06 22.94 4.51
N PRO A 166 -4.91 23.83 3.52
CA PRO A 166 -6.02 24.20 2.65
C PRO A 166 -6.65 22.95 2.01
N THR A 167 -7.96 23.00 1.74
CA THR A 167 -8.70 21.85 1.20
C THR A 167 -7.97 21.24 0.01
N PHE A 168 -7.70 19.95 0.10
CA PHE A 168 -7.20 19.16 -1.01
C PHE A 168 -8.22 18.10 -1.42
N TYR A 169 -8.01 17.53 -2.59
CA TYR A 169 -8.90 16.59 -3.24
C TYR A 169 -8.14 15.33 -3.59
N VAL A 170 -8.77 14.17 -3.38
CA VAL A 170 -8.22 12.85 -3.70
C VAL A 170 -9.19 12.09 -4.60
N ALA A 171 -8.69 11.48 -5.67
CA ALA A 171 -9.48 10.67 -6.59
C ALA A 171 -8.67 9.49 -7.14
N ASP A 172 -9.38 8.55 -7.79
CA ASP A 172 -8.81 7.47 -8.58
C ASP A 172 -7.70 6.69 -7.83
N VAL A 173 -8.01 6.27 -6.60
CA VAL A 173 -7.13 5.56 -5.69
C VAL A 173 -7.20 4.06 -5.94
N GLY A 174 -6.06 3.40 -6.08
CA GLY A 174 -5.98 1.95 -6.23
C GLY A 174 -4.58 1.37 -6.07
N LEU A 175 -4.51 0.05 -5.87
CA LEU A 175 -3.26 -0.71 -5.98
C LEU A 175 -3.17 -1.33 -7.37
N GLN A 176 -1.97 -1.34 -7.95
CA GLN A 176 -1.64 -1.96 -9.25
C GLN A 176 -0.58 -3.02 -9.08
#